data_AF-A0A194QD10-F1
#
_entry.id   AF-A0A194QD10-F1
#
_cell.length_a   1.000
_cell.length_b   1.000
_cell.length_c   1.000
_cell.angle_alpha   90.00
_cell.angle_beta   90.00
_cell.angle_gamma   90.00
#
_symmetry.space_group_name_H-M   'P 1'
#
loop_
_entity.id
_entity.type
_entity.pdbx_description
1 polymer ?
#
loop_
_entity_poly.entity_id
_entity_poly.type
_entity_poly.pdbx_seq_one_letter_code
_entity_poly.pdbx_strand_id
1 'polypeptide(L)'
;MLKDTPPLRESSDSITSGTEAKFPTSRSMPFPPAYAPPDVSQNGGAGNSTLLRAGSTKLESLKNWGVSTYKCTRQLLYEKLGKTSRTVDTDLEAKIESLRETQRKYNGVLRLSSALAAQLGAAQHTQRALGDAFADLAQKSPELQNQFLYNADTQRSLTRNGEVLLAALHFFNNSLNTLTNKTIEDTLLTIRQYEAARVEYDAYRSELEACGGNPGEAVLARIERSTPRRRPRATPDAATLTLPHPCCR
;
A
#
# COMPACT_ATOMS: atom_id res chain seq x y z
N MET A 1 -27.02 -14.08 58.82
CA MET A 1 -27.51 -15.33 58.21
C MET A 1 -27.90 -15.03 56.77
N LEU A 2 -27.41 -15.85 55.82
CA LEU A 2 -27.76 -15.94 54.39
C LEU A 2 -27.55 -14.66 53.55
N LYS A 3 -26.51 -14.49 52.72
CA LYS A 3 -25.90 -15.31 51.64
C LYS A 3 -26.79 -15.43 50.37
N ASP A 4 -26.11 -15.19 49.23
CA ASP A 4 -26.47 -15.50 47.83
C ASP A 4 -27.39 -14.46 47.13
N THR A 5 -27.12 -13.94 45.92
CA THR A 5 -26.71 -14.64 44.69
C THR A 5 -26.15 -13.64 43.65
N PRO A 6 -25.08 -13.93 42.89
CA PRO A 6 -24.61 -13.12 41.75
C PRO A 6 -25.33 -13.49 40.44
N PRO A 7 -25.44 -12.58 39.45
CA PRO A 7 -26.15 -12.89 38.20
C PRO A 7 -25.34 -13.83 37.29
N LEU A 8 -26.11 -14.67 36.61
CA LEU A 8 -25.74 -15.84 35.84
C LEU A 8 -24.83 -15.54 34.64
N ARG A 9 -23.78 -16.36 34.55
CA ARG A 9 -22.90 -16.53 33.40
C ARG A 9 -23.61 -17.44 32.38
N GLU A 10 -24.02 -16.90 31.24
CA GLU A 10 -24.46 -17.72 30.11
C GLU A 10 -23.24 -18.34 29.44
N SER A 11 -22.97 -19.60 29.78
CA SER A 11 -22.13 -20.50 29.00
C SER A 11 -23.06 -21.29 28.07
N SER A 12 -22.94 -21.09 26.76
CA SER A 12 -23.47 -22.00 25.76
C SER A 12 -22.29 -22.66 25.05
N ASP A 13 -21.92 -23.85 25.50
CA ASP A 13 -21.07 -24.78 24.76
C ASP A 13 -21.95 -25.92 24.23
N SER A 14 -22.06 -26.06 22.91
CA SER A 14 -22.21 -27.35 22.21
C SER A 14 -22.10 -27.12 20.69
N ILE A 15 -21.51 -27.96 19.83
CA ILE A 15 -20.55 -29.06 19.92
C ILE A 15 -20.00 -29.23 18.47
N THR A 16 -18.70 -29.49 18.35
CA THR A 16 -17.97 -30.12 17.21
C THR A 16 -18.05 -29.55 15.78
N SER A 17 -16.89 -29.13 15.25
CA SER A 17 -16.14 -29.94 14.27
C SER A 17 -14.77 -29.32 14.03
N GLY A 18 -13.74 -30.15 13.98
CA GLY A 18 -12.35 -29.72 13.88
C GLY A 18 -12.08 -28.87 12.64
N THR A 19 -11.37 -27.77 12.84
CA THR A 19 -10.58 -27.17 11.76
C THR A 19 -9.33 -26.58 12.38
N GLU A 20 -8.20 -27.06 11.90
CA GLU A 20 -6.85 -26.71 12.32
C GLU A 20 -6.67 -25.19 12.40
N ALA A 21 -5.79 -24.76 13.32
CA ALA A 21 -5.27 -23.41 13.36
C ALA A 21 -4.55 -23.09 12.04
N LYS A 22 -5.28 -22.55 11.06
CA LYS A 22 -4.69 -21.86 9.93
C LYS A 22 -4.07 -20.58 10.46
N PHE A 23 -2.78 -20.68 10.79
CA PHE A 23 -1.88 -19.53 10.70
C PHE A 23 -2.20 -18.81 9.39
N PRO A 24 -2.51 -17.50 9.40
CA PRO A 24 -2.68 -16.77 8.16
C PRO A 24 -1.33 -16.85 7.46
N THR A 25 -1.25 -17.72 6.46
CA THR A 25 -0.13 -17.78 5.54
C THR A 25 0.05 -16.38 5.03
N SER A 26 1.21 -15.83 5.36
CA SER A 26 1.67 -14.50 5.06
C SER A 26 0.98 -13.93 3.83
N ARG A 27 0.12 -12.93 4.06
CA ARG A 27 -0.21 -11.97 3.00
C ARG A 27 1.12 -11.57 2.39
N SER A 28 1.36 -12.00 1.14
CA SER A 28 2.43 -11.47 0.32
C SER A 28 2.27 -9.96 0.38
N MET A 29 3.20 -9.29 1.06
CA MET A 29 3.22 -7.84 1.13
C MET A 29 3.22 -7.36 -0.33
N PRO A 30 2.22 -6.56 -0.76
CA PRO A 30 2.21 -6.03 -2.11
C PRO A 30 3.52 -5.30 -2.31
N PHE A 31 4.36 -5.80 -3.21
CA PHE A 31 5.58 -5.10 -3.59
C PHE A 31 5.16 -3.72 -4.13
N PRO A 32 5.92 -2.65 -3.84
CA PRO A 32 5.66 -1.33 -4.42
C PRO A 32 5.51 -1.44 -5.95
N PRO A 33 4.65 -0.65 -6.59
CA PRO A 33 4.42 -0.71 -8.05
C PRO A 33 5.69 -0.64 -8.90
N ALA A 34 6.77 -0.06 -8.36
CA ALA A 34 8.11 -0.04 -8.96
C ALA A 34 8.73 -1.44 -9.22
N TYR A 35 8.19 -2.50 -8.59
CA TYR A 35 8.65 -3.88 -8.74
C TYR A 35 7.68 -4.75 -9.54
N ALA A 36 6.73 -4.16 -10.27
CA ALA A 36 5.94 -4.91 -11.23
C ALA A 36 6.88 -5.62 -12.23
N PRO A 37 6.65 -6.90 -12.57
CA PRO A 37 7.42 -7.57 -13.60
C PRO A 37 7.29 -6.78 -14.92
N PRO A 38 8.35 -6.73 -15.75
CA PRO A 38 8.29 -6.04 -17.04
C PRO A 38 7.10 -6.57 -17.86
N ASP A 39 6.28 -5.66 -18.40
CA ASP A 39 5.09 -6.03 -19.17
C ASP A 39 5.50 -6.86 -20.40
N VAL A 40 4.99 -8.10 -20.47
CA VAL A 40 5.35 -9.10 -21.49
C VAL A 40 4.35 -9.06 -22.65
N SER A 41 3.89 -7.88 -23.05
CA SER A 41 2.94 -7.76 -24.15
C SER A 41 3.36 -6.74 -25.21
N GLN A 42 3.92 -7.24 -26.31
CA GLN A 42 3.50 -6.77 -27.64
C GLN A 42 3.92 -7.73 -28.76
N ASN A 43 2.96 -7.93 -29.66
CA ASN A 43 2.97 -8.82 -30.81
C ASN A 43 3.28 -8.01 -32.09
N GLY A 44 4.12 -8.54 -32.99
CA GLY A 44 4.12 -8.23 -34.42
C GLY A 44 5.34 -7.51 -35.02
N GLY A 45 6.09 -8.20 -35.91
CA GLY A 45 6.84 -7.56 -37.00
C GLY A 45 8.26 -8.08 -37.34
N ALA A 46 8.33 -9.14 -38.15
CA ALA A 46 9.37 -9.48 -39.16
C ALA A 46 10.89 -9.51 -38.81
N GLY A 47 11.51 -10.68 -38.96
CA GLY A 47 12.96 -10.83 -39.22
C GLY A 47 13.64 -11.98 -38.46
N ASN A 48 13.84 -13.12 -39.12
CA ASN A 48 14.35 -14.40 -38.55
C ASN A 48 15.80 -14.41 -38.02
N SER A 49 16.43 -13.25 -37.76
CA SER A 49 17.71 -13.15 -37.03
C SER A 49 17.66 -12.22 -35.81
N THR A 50 16.55 -11.52 -35.58
CA THR A 50 16.38 -10.60 -34.45
C THR A 50 15.69 -11.27 -33.26
N LEU A 51 15.02 -12.40 -33.49
CA LEU A 51 14.14 -13.08 -32.53
C LEU A 51 14.90 -13.77 -31.38
N LEU A 52 16.07 -14.37 -31.68
CA LEU A 52 16.94 -14.98 -30.66
C LEU A 52 17.63 -13.92 -29.79
N ARG A 53 17.99 -12.78 -30.38
CA ARG A 53 18.60 -11.64 -29.66
C ARG A 53 17.59 -10.88 -28.82
N ALA A 54 16.35 -10.75 -29.28
CA ALA A 54 15.25 -10.22 -28.49
C ALA A 54 14.84 -11.16 -27.35
N GLY A 55 14.93 -12.47 -27.54
CA GLY A 55 14.71 -13.47 -26.48
C GLY A 55 15.79 -13.46 -25.41
N SER A 56 17.06 -13.32 -25.80
CA SER A 56 18.18 -13.23 -24.86
C SER A 56 18.14 -11.95 -24.03
N THR A 57 17.84 -10.79 -24.63
CA THR A 57 17.74 -9.52 -23.89
C THR A 57 16.53 -9.47 -22.97
N LYS A 58 15.39 -10.07 -23.35
CA LYS A 58 14.21 -10.22 -22.48
C LYS A 58 14.49 -11.14 -21.29
N LEU A 59 15.17 -12.26 -21.51
CA LEU A 59 15.53 -13.21 -20.46
C LEU A 59 16.59 -12.61 -19.51
N GLU A 60 17.54 -11.86 -20.03
CA GLU A 60 18.48 -11.07 -19.22
C GLU A 60 17.77 -10.00 -18.40
N SER A 61 16.78 -9.32 -18.97
CA SER A 61 15.96 -8.32 -18.26
C SER A 61 15.18 -8.96 -17.10
N LEU A 62 14.57 -10.13 -17.34
CA LEU A 62 13.87 -10.88 -16.30
C LEU A 62 14.83 -11.38 -15.21
N LYS A 63 16.00 -11.87 -15.59
CA LYS A 63 17.05 -12.29 -14.66
C LYS A 63 17.53 -11.12 -13.81
N ASN A 64 17.81 -9.98 -14.43
CA ASN A 64 18.26 -8.78 -13.73
C ASN A 64 17.18 -8.25 -12.78
N TRP A 65 15.92 -8.21 -13.24
CA TRP A 65 14.78 -7.89 -12.39
C TRP A 65 14.68 -8.85 -11.19
N GLY A 66 14.74 -10.17 -11.40
CA GLY A 66 14.66 -11.17 -10.33
C GLY A 66 15.78 -11.03 -9.30
N VAL A 67 17.01 -10.75 -9.75
CA VAL A 67 18.15 -10.49 -8.87
C VAL A 67 17.96 -9.20 -8.08
N SER A 68 17.55 -8.10 -8.72
CA SER A 68 17.27 -6.82 -8.05
C SER A 68 16.15 -6.95 -7.02
N THR A 69 15.06 -7.62 -7.37
CA THR A 69 13.93 -7.89 -6.46
C THR A 69 14.38 -8.72 -5.26
N TYR A 70 15.18 -9.77 -5.46
CA TYR A 70 15.75 -10.55 -4.35
C TYR A 70 16.62 -9.69 -3.43
N LYS A 71 17.50 -8.84 -4.00
CA LYS A 71 18.36 -7.94 -3.22
C LYS A 71 17.56 -6.98 -2.36
N CYS A 72 16.56 -6.31 -2.94
CA CYS A 72 15.70 -5.36 -2.23
C CYS A 72 14.86 -6.04 -1.15
N THR A 73 14.32 -7.22 -1.45
CA THR A 73 13.57 -8.04 -0.48
C THR A 73 14.47 -8.43 0.70
N ARG A 74 15.70 -8.88 0.41
CA ARG A 74 16.68 -9.23 1.45
C ARG A 74 17.04 -8.02 2.30
N GLN A 75 17.29 -6.86 1.67
CA GLN A 75 17.59 -5.61 2.37
C GLN A 75 16.46 -5.23 3.32
N LEU A 76 15.20 -5.22 2.84
CA LEU A 76 14.05 -4.88 3.66
C LEU A 76 13.87 -5.83 4.87
N LEU A 77 14.07 -7.13 4.67
CA LEU A 77 14.03 -8.10 5.77
C LEU A 77 15.16 -7.86 6.79
N TYR A 78 16.34 -7.52 6.32
CA TYR A 78 17.50 -7.32 7.18
C TYR A 78 17.38 -6.03 7.98
N GLU A 79 16.83 -4.96 7.40
CA GLU A 79 16.49 -3.73 8.12
C GLU A 79 15.49 -4.04 9.25
N LYS A 80 14.42 -4.80 8.97
CA LYS A 80 13.41 -5.18 9.97
C LYS A 80 13.97 -6.04 11.10
N LEU A 81 14.98 -6.86 10.81
CA LEU A 81 15.67 -7.69 11.80
C LEU A 81 16.83 -6.97 12.49
N GLY A 82 17.08 -5.69 12.18
CA GLY A 82 18.20 -4.93 12.73
C GLY A 82 19.59 -5.41 12.28
N LYS A 83 19.65 -6.19 11.19
CA LYS A 83 20.89 -6.79 10.66
C LYS A 83 21.63 -5.86 9.69
N THR A 84 20.94 -4.88 9.11
CA THR A 84 21.53 -3.86 8.22
C THR A 84 21.05 -2.48 8.64
N SER A 85 21.86 -1.46 8.34
CA SER A 85 21.47 -0.06 8.56
C SER A 85 20.47 0.40 7.50
N ARG A 86 19.45 1.14 7.95
CA ARG A 86 18.47 1.85 7.11
C ARG A 86 18.94 3.28 6.91
N THR A 87 18.98 3.76 5.67
CA THR A 87 19.14 5.18 5.40
C THR A 87 17.88 5.93 5.87
N VAL A 88 18.04 7.03 6.61
CA VAL A 88 16.91 7.80 7.16
C VAL A 88 17.15 9.29 6.97
N ASP A 89 16.13 9.99 6.47
CA ASP A 89 16.02 11.44 6.48
C ASP A 89 14.90 11.82 7.47
N THR A 90 15.28 12.29 8.65
CA THR A 90 14.33 12.57 9.74
C THR A 90 13.38 13.73 9.41
N ASP A 91 13.86 14.73 8.69
CA ASP A 91 13.08 15.92 8.35
C ASP A 91 12.03 15.58 7.29
N LEU A 92 12.40 14.76 6.30
CA LEU A 92 11.48 14.26 5.29
C LEU A 92 10.42 13.34 5.92
N GLU A 93 10.80 12.42 6.80
CA GLU A 93 9.86 11.52 7.49
C GLU A 93 8.84 12.31 8.34
N ALA A 94 9.29 13.37 9.02
CA ALA A 94 8.40 14.27 9.76
C ALA A 94 7.39 14.99 8.84
N LYS A 95 7.84 15.47 7.67
CA LYS A 95 6.95 16.10 6.66
C LYS A 95 5.96 15.10 6.07
N ILE A 96 6.39 13.87 5.80
CA ILE A 96 5.50 12.80 5.31
C ILE A 96 4.41 12.49 6.35
N GLU A 97 4.77 12.42 7.64
CA GLU A 97 3.77 12.17 8.67
C GLU A 97 2.79 13.33 8.84
N SER A 98 3.27 14.57 8.76
CA SER A 98 2.41 15.76 8.75
C SER A 98 1.44 15.77 7.56
N LEU A 99 1.89 15.33 6.37
CA LEU A 99 1.02 15.18 5.19
C LEU A 99 -0.08 14.13 5.44
N ARG A 100 0.28 12.96 5.97
CA ARG A 100 -0.70 11.90 6.33
C ARG A 100 -1.69 12.38 7.37
N GLU A 101 -1.23 13.14 8.36
CA GLU A 101 -2.10 13.74 9.36
C GLU A 101 -3.08 14.75 8.76
N THR A 102 -2.59 15.61 7.87
CA THR A 102 -3.41 16.58 7.15
C THR A 102 -4.47 15.88 6.30
N GLN A 103 -4.10 14.81 5.56
CA GLN A 103 -5.04 13.99 4.81
C GLN A 103 -6.13 13.40 5.71
N ARG A 104 -5.76 12.85 6.87
CA ARG A 104 -6.71 12.30 7.87
C ARG A 104 -7.67 13.39 8.37
N LYS A 105 -7.17 14.57 8.70
CA LYS A 105 -7.97 15.72 9.14
C LYS A 105 -8.96 16.17 8.07
N TYR A 106 -8.52 16.31 6.82
CA TYR A 106 -9.38 16.71 5.71
C TYR A 106 -10.44 15.66 5.36
N ASN A 107 -10.11 14.37 5.43
CA ASN A 107 -11.12 13.31 5.31
C ASN A 107 -12.16 13.38 6.44
N GLY A 108 -11.74 13.74 7.65
CA GLY A 108 -12.65 14.01 8.77
C GLY A 108 -13.62 15.16 8.45
N VAL A 109 -13.11 16.28 7.93
CA VAL A 109 -13.92 17.43 7.50
C VAL A 109 -14.88 17.05 6.37
N LEU A 110 -14.40 16.33 5.35
CA LEU A 110 -15.22 15.86 4.23
C LEU A 110 -16.39 14.99 4.71
N ARG A 111 -16.15 14.08 5.66
CA ARG A 111 -17.19 13.23 6.25
C ARG A 111 -18.25 14.08 6.97
N LEU A 112 -17.83 15.01 7.82
CA LEU A 112 -18.76 15.87 8.58
C LEU A 112 -19.56 16.80 7.65
N SER A 113 -18.90 17.41 6.66
CA SER A 113 -19.55 18.28 5.67
C SER A 113 -20.54 17.51 4.79
N SER A 114 -20.24 16.26 4.43
CA SER A 114 -21.17 15.39 3.72
C SER A 114 -22.40 15.03 4.57
N ALA A 115 -22.20 14.78 5.87
CA ALA A 115 -23.30 14.57 6.81
C ALA A 115 -24.17 15.83 6.98
N LEU A 116 -23.54 17.01 7.05
CA LEU A 116 -24.25 18.29 7.09
C LEU A 116 -25.08 18.51 5.82
N ALA A 117 -24.54 18.22 4.64
CA ALA A 117 -25.28 18.32 3.38
C ALA A 117 -26.53 17.42 3.38
N ALA A 118 -26.40 16.18 3.87
CA ALA A 118 -27.54 15.27 4.00
C ALA A 118 -28.60 15.80 4.98
N GLN A 119 -28.18 16.32 6.14
CA GLN A 119 -29.08 16.90 7.14
C GLN A 119 -29.79 18.16 6.61
N LEU A 120 -29.08 19.04 5.89
CA LEU A 120 -29.67 20.20 5.24
C LEU A 120 -30.69 19.79 4.18
N GLY A 121 -30.39 18.77 3.38
CA GLY A 121 -31.33 18.22 2.40
C GLY A 121 -32.62 17.69 3.05
N ALA A 122 -32.49 16.96 4.16
CA ALA A 122 -33.64 16.47 4.93
C ALA A 122 -34.46 17.64 5.53
N ALA A 123 -33.79 18.62 6.14
CA ALA A 123 -34.44 19.80 6.69
C ALA A 123 -35.20 20.59 5.61
N GLN A 124 -34.60 20.76 4.43
CA GLN A 124 -35.24 21.43 3.29
C GLN A 124 -36.49 20.68 2.82
N HIS A 125 -36.48 19.35 2.82
CA HIS A 125 -37.68 18.56 2.52
C HIS A 125 -38.81 18.83 3.52
N THR A 126 -38.49 18.86 4.82
CA THR A 126 -39.46 19.21 5.86
C THR A 126 -39.96 20.65 5.74
N GLN A 127 -39.09 21.60 5.39
CA GLN A 127 -39.49 23.00 5.17
C GLN A 127 -40.52 23.13 4.04
N ARG A 128 -40.35 22.41 2.91
CA ARG A 128 -41.36 22.38 1.84
C ARG A 128 -42.69 21.86 2.32
N ALA A 129 -42.70 20.69 2.97
CA ALA A 129 -43.93 20.09 3.48
C ALA A 129 -44.64 20.99 4.49
N LEU A 130 -43.88 21.69 5.35
CA LEU A 130 -44.44 22.64 6.31
C LEU A 130 -45.01 23.88 5.62
N GLY A 131 -44.36 24.38 4.57
CA GLY A 131 -44.87 25.48 3.75
C GLY A 131 -46.20 25.14 3.08
N ASP A 132 -46.32 23.93 2.54
CA ASP A 132 -47.56 23.45 1.92
C ASP A 132 -48.68 23.28 2.96
N ALA A 133 -48.36 22.70 4.12
CA ALA A 133 -49.31 22.57 5.23
C ALA A 133 -49.84 23.93 5.71
N PHE A 134 -48.97 24.94 5.83
CA PHE A 134 -49.40 26.31 6.16
C PHE A 134 -50.29 26.93 5.08
N ALA A 135 -49.98 26.72 3.80
CA ALA A 135 -50.84 27.20 2.72
C ALA A 135 -52.24 26.55 2.76
N ASP A 136 -52.33 25.26 3.05
CA ASP A 136 -53.59 24.54 3.22
C ASP A 136 -54.39 25.03 4.43
N LEU A 137 -53.72 25.28 5.56
CA LEU A 137 -54.34 25.84 6.77
C LEU A 137 -54.90 27.24 6.52
N ALA A 138 -54.21 28.05 5.72
CA ALA A 138 -54.67 29.38 5.36
C ALA A 138 -56.03 29.37 4.62
N GLN A 139 -56.28 28.34 3.80
CA GLN A 139 -57.56 28.18 3.08
C GLN A 139 -58.69 27.70 4.02
N LYS A 140 -58.35 26.88 5.02
CA LYS A 140 -59.32 26.27 5.94
C LYS A 140 -59.68 27.18 7.13
N SER A 141 -58.84 28.17 7.43
CA SER A 141 -59.01 29.06 8.58
C SER A 141 -58.90 30.53 8.17
N PRO A 142 -59.97 31.11 7.59
CA PRO A 142 -59.97 32.49 7.06
C PRO A 142 -59.56 33.55 8.10
N GLU A 143 -59.92 33.33 9.38
CA GLU A 143 -59.59 34.23 10.49
C GLU A 143 -58.08 34.35 10.76
N LEU A 144 -57.31 33.32 10.37
CA LEU A 144 -55.84 33.25 10.55
C LEU A 144 -55.08 33.20 9.23
N GLN A 145 -55.76 33.48 8.12
CA GLN A 145 -55.23 33.28 6.77
C GLN A 145 -53.90 34.02 6.56
N ASN A 146 -53.81 35.29 6.97
CA ASN A 146 -52.62 36.11 6.78
C ASN A 146 -51.40 35.55 7.53
N GLN A 147 -51.60 35.07 8.77
CA GLN A 147 -50.53 34.50 9.58
C GLN A 147 -50.01 33.20 8.98
N PHE A 148 -50.91 32.35 8.50
CA PHE A 148 -50.53 31.10 7.85
C PHE A 148 -49.82 31.34 6.52
N LEU A 149 -50.29 32.25 5.67
CA LEU A 149 -49.61 32.58 4.41
C LEU A 149 -48.23 33.18 4.65
N TYR A 150 -48.08 34.07 5.63
CA TYR A 150 -46.77 34.63 6.01
C TYR A 150 -45.76 33.52 6.39
N ASN A 151 -46.20 32.55 7.19
CA ASN A 151 -45.37 31.41 7.56
C ASN A 151 -45.07 30.49 6.37
N ALA A 152 -46.05 30.24 5.49
CA ALA A 152 -45.86 29.46 4.26
C ALA A 152 -44.78 30.08 3.36
N ASP A 153 -44.86 31.39 3.14
CA ASP A 153 -43.90 32.12 2.31
C ASP A 153 -42.50 32.16 2.95
N THR A 154 -42.43 32.24 4.28
CA THR A 154 -41.17 32.11 5.01
C THR A 154 -40.52 30.74 4.77
N GLN A 155 -41.29 29.64 4.83
CA GLN A 155 -40.78 28.30 4.57
C GLN A 155 -40.33 28.09 3.11
N ARG A 156 -41.06 28.67 2.14
CA ARG A 156 -40.65 28.66 0.72
C ARG A 156 -39.36 29.44 0.50
N SER A 157 -39.21 30.60 1.14
CA SER A 157 -38.00 31.42 1.07
C SER A 157 -36.78 30.67 1.66
N LEU A 158 -36.94 30.04 2.83
CA LEU A 158 -35.90 29.20 3.44
C LEU A 158 -35.50 28.04 2.53
N THR A 159 -36.48 27.37 1.91
CA THR A 159 -36.22 26.26 0.98
C THR A 159 -35.36 26.73 -0.19
N ARG A 160 -35.73 27.85 -0.83
CA ARG A 160 -34.99 28.39 -1.99
C ARG A 160 -33.57 28.80 -1.63
N ASN A 161 -33.38 29.44 -0.48
CA ASN A 161 -32.04 29.81 -0.01
C ASN A 161 -31.21 28.57 0.36
N GLY A 162 -31.86 27.53 0.90
CA GLY A 162 -31.25 26.24 1.20
C GLY A 162 -30.65 25.54 -0.03
N GLU A 163 -31.29 25.66 -1.20
CA GLU A 163 -30.78 25.05 -2.45
C GLU A 163 -29.42 25.60 -2.85
N VAL A 164 -29.25 26.92 -2.75
CA VAL A 164 -27.98 27.59 -3.07
C VAL A 164 -26.88 27.15 -2.11
N LEU A 165 -27.19 27.08 -0.81
CA LEU A 165 -26.25 26.61 0.21
C LEU A 165 -25.85 25.15 -0.01
N LEU A 166 -26.82 24.28 -0.28
CA LEU A 166 -26.58 22.86 -0.49
C LEU A 166 -25.71 22.63 -1.74
N ALA A 167 -25.97 23.36 -2.82
CA ALA A 167 -25.13 23.33 -4.03
C ALA A 167 -23.68 23.76 -3.73
N ALA A 168 -23.49 24.85 -2.97
CA ALA A 168 -22.15 25.30 -2.57
C ALA A 168 -21.43 24.25 -1.71
N LEU A 169 -22.15 23.59 -0.79
CA LEU A 169 -21.59 22.56 0.07
C LEU A 169 -21.20 21.30 -0.71
N HIS A 170 -21.99 20.90 -1.72
CA HIS A 170 -21.61 19.83 -2.64
C HIS A 170 -20.37 20.18 -3.46
N PHE A 171 -20.26 21.41 -3.97
CA PHE A 171 -19.06 21.87 -4.67
C PHE A 171 -17.83 21.83 -3.76
N PHE A 172 -17.95 22.29 -2.51
CA PHE A 172 -16.90 22.19 -1.50
C PHE A 172 -16.48 20.73 -1.27
N ASN A 173 -17.44 19.82 -1.06
CA ASN A 173 -17.15 18.41 -0.81
C ASN A 173 -16.45 17.75 -2.00
N ASN A 174 -16.85 18.05 -3.23
CA ASN A 174 -16.22 17.53 -4.44
C ASN A 174 -14.78 18.04 -4.60
N SER A 175 -14.55 19.32 -4.29
CA SER A 175 -13.22 19.94 -4.33
C SER A 175 -12.30 19.33 -3.28
N LEU A 176 -12.79 19.18 -2.04
CA LEU A 176 -12.03 18.59 -0.94
C LEU A 176 -11.73 17.11 -1.19
N ASN A 177 -12.70 16.35 -1.71
CA ASN A 177 -12.51 14.95 -2.12
C ASN A 177 -11.42 14.80 -3.19
N THR A 178 -11.37 15.72 -4.16
CA THR A 178 -10.32 15.74 -5.18
C THR A 178 -8.95 16.01 -4.55
N LEU A 179 -8.86 17.00 -3.66
CA LEU A 179 -7.62 17.28 -2.94
C LEU A 179 -7.13 16.08 -2.12
N THR A 180 -8.01 15.44 -1.34
CA THR A 180 -7.61 14.37 -0.41
C THR A 180 -7.34 13.04 -1.08
N ASN A 181 -8.17 12.66 -2.06
CA ASN A 181 -8.17 11.31 -2.65
C ASN A 181 -7.53 11.25 -4.03
N LYS A 182 -7.13 12.40 -4.61
CA LYS A 182 -6.32 12.44 -5.84
C LYS A 182 -5.01 13.16 -5.58
N THR A 183 -5.04 14.47 -5.30
CA THR A 183 -3.81 15.28 -5.22
C THR A 183 -2.85 14.84 -4.11
N ILE A 184 -3.35 14.59 -2.90
CA ILE A 184 -2.50 14.07 -1.81
C ILE A 184 -2.07 12.64 -2.10
N GLU A 185 -2.94 11.80 -2.69
CA GLU A 185 -2.61 10.42 -3.02
C GLU A 185 -1.50 10.31 -4.08
N ASP A 186 -1.47 11.22 -5.08
CA ASP A 186 -0.39 11.31 -6.07
C ASP A 186 0.97 11.60 -5.39
N THR A 187 0.96 12.48 -4.38
CA THR A 187 2.16 12.76 -3.57
C THR A 187 2.57 11.54 -2.75
N LEU A 188 1.60 10.84 -2.13
CA LEU A 188 1.88 9.61 -1.37
C LEU A 188 2.40 8.47 -2.25
N LEU A 189 1.95 8.38 -3.50
CA LEU A 189 2.49 7.44 -4.49
C LEU A 189 3.96 7.74 -4.79
N THR A 190 4.32 9.01 -4.96
CA THR A 190 5.71 9.44 -5.13
C THR A 190 6.56 9.10 -3.89
N ILE A 191 6.02 9.28 -2.68
CA ILE A 191 6.69 8.87 -1.44
C ILE A 191 6.93 7.35 -1.39
N ARG A 192 6.00 6.53 -1.89
CA ARG A 192 6.20 5.07 -1.99
C ARG A 192 7.32 4.73 -2.98
N GLN A 193 7.44 5.47 -4.08
CA GLN A 193 8.54 5.29 -5.05
C GLN A 193 9.89 5.72 -4.44
N TYR A 194 9.92 6.82 -3.69
CA TYR A 194 11.10 7.23 -2.93
C TYR A 194 11.56 6.13 -1.96
N GLU A 195 10.65 5.53 -1.19
CA GLU A 195 11.00 4.43 -0.27
C GLU A 195 11.51 3.20 -1.02
N ALA A 196 10.96 2.89 -2.20
CA ALA A 196 11.47 1.80 -3.05
C ALA A 196 12.92 2.06 -3.51
N ALA A 197 13.20 3.28 -3.98
CA ALA A 197 14.54 3.69 -4.41
C ALA A 197 15.55 3.70 -3.25
N ARG A 198 15.10 4.08 -2.04
CA ARG A 198 15.92 4.01 -0.82
C ARG A 198 16.34 2.57 -0.51
N VAL A 199 15.41 1.62 -0.58
CA VAL A 199 15.72 0.20 -0.35
C VAL A 199 16.71 -0.33 -1.38
N GLU A 200 16.57 0.06 -2.65
CA GLU A 200 17.55 -0.28 -3.70
C GLU A 200 18.93 0.29 -3.37
N TYR A 201 19.00 1.57 -3.02
CA TYR A 201 20.24 2.23 -2.62
C TYR A 201 20.93 1.48 -1.47
N ASP A 202 20.19 1.18 -0.40
CA ASP A 202 20.73 0.46 0.76
C ASP A 202 21.16 -0.97 0.42
N ALA A 203 20.46 -1.64 -0.50
CA ALA A 203 20.83 -2.97 -0.96
C ALA A 203 22.17 -2.97 -1.73
N TYR A 204 22.38 -1.98 -2.61
CA TYR A 204 23.64 -1.84 -3.35
C TYR A 204 24.79 -1.35 -2.46
N ARG A 205 24.52 -0.39 -1.55
CA ARG A 205 25.51 0.08 -0.57
C ARG A 205 26.01 -1.06 0.30
N SER A 206 25.11 -1.87 0.86
CA SER A 206 25.47 -3.02 1.69
C SER A 206 26.29 -4.07 0.93
N GLU A 207 26.02 -4.26 -0.37
CA GLU A 207 26.80 -5.18 -1.22
C GLU A 207 28.21 -4.66 -1.49
N LEU A 208 28.36 -3.34 -1.69
CA LEU A 208 29.66 -2.70 -1.90
C LEU A 208 30.51 -2.75 -0.62
N GLU A 209 29.90 -2.47 0.54
CA GLU A 209 30.53 -2.60 1.86
C GLU A 209 30.97 -4.04 2.12
N ALA A 210 30.14 -5.03 1.76
CA ALA A 210 30.48 -6.45 1.88
C ALA A 210 31.62 -6.91 0.94
N CYS A 211 31.93 -6.15 -0.11
CA CYS A 211 33.04 -6.43 -1.03
C CYS A 211 34.30 -5.60 -0.71
N GLY A 212 34.42 -5.05 0.50
CA GLY A 212 35.62 -4.32 0.94
C GLY A 212 35.64 -2.83 0.57
N GLY A 213 34.54 -2.26 0.07
CA GLY A 213 34.44 -0.83 -0.25
C GLY A 213 35.29 -0.39 -1.46
N ASN A 214 36.07 -1.29 -2.05
CA ASN A 214 36.90 -1.05 -3.22
C ASN A 214 36.19 -1.59 -4.48
N PRO A 215 35.86 -0.76 -5.49
CA PRO A 215 35.22 -1.24 -6.71
C PRO A 215 36.05 -2.34 -7.43
N GLY A 216 37.37 -2.38 -7.23
CA GLY A 216 38.24 -3.44 -7.75
C GLY A 216 38.01 -4.82 -7.12
N GLU A 217 37.81 -4.89 -5.80
CA GLU A 217 37.53 -6.17 -5.09
C GLU A 217 36.12 -6.68 -5.38
N ALA A 218 35.13 -5.79 -5.53
CA ALA A 218 33.78 -6.17 -5.94
C ALA A 218 33.75 -6.79 -7.36
N VAL A 219 34.58 -6.26 -8.28
CA VAL A 219 34.76 -6.82 -9.62
C VAL A 219 35.51 -8.16 -9.56
N LEU A 220 36.58 -8.27 -8.76
CA LEU A 220 37.32 -9.52 -8.57
C LEU A 220 36.46 -10.62 -7.94
N ALA A 221 35.63 -10.31 -6.94
CA ALA A 221 34.70 -11.25 -6.32
C ALA A 221 33.57 -11.69 -7.27
N ARG A 222 33.17 -10.82 -8.22
CA ARG A 222 32.27 -11.19 -9.33
C ARG A 222 32.96 -12.10 -10.33
N ILE A 223 34.21 -11.80 -10.69
CA ILE A 223 35.03 -12.62 -11.59
C ILE A 223 35.25 -14.00 -10.96
N GLU A 224 35.70 -14.11 -9.71
CA GLU A 224 35.87 -15.38 -8.99
C GLU A 224 34.61 -16.24 -8.91
N ARG A 225 33.43 -15.63 -8.77
CA ARG A 225 32.14 -16.35 -8.77
C ARG A 225 31.71 -16.80 -10.17
N SER A 226 32.21 -16.16 -11.23
CA SER A 226 31.88 -16.49 -12.62
C SER A 226 32.95 -17.35 -13.29
N THR A 227 34.17 -17.46 -12.73
CA THR A 227 35.11 -18.50 -13.10
C THR A 227 34.60 -19.85 -12.59
N PRO A 228 34.35 -20.84 -13.46
CA PRO A 228 34.05 -22.18 -12.99
C PRO A 228 35.26 -22.64 -12.17
N ARG A 229 35.03 -23.02 -10.91
CA ARG A 229 36.05 -23.75 -10.11
C ARG A 229 36.55 -24.90 -10.99
N ARG A 230 37.72 -24.75 -11.61
CA ARG A 230 38.42 -25.87 -12.23
C ARG A 230 38.67 -26.84 -11.09
N ARG A 231 37.90 -27.94 -11.07
CA ARG A 231 38.17 -29.06 -10.18
C ARG A 231 39.66 -29.40 -10.37
N PRO A 232 40.46 -29.50 -9.30
CA PRO A 232 41.84 -29.92 -9.45
C PRO A 232 41.83 -31.29 -10.11
N ARG A 233 42.52 -31.41 -11.24
CA ARG A 233 42.71 -32.67 -11.95
C ARG A 233 43.51 -33.54 -11.00
N ALA A 234 42.89 -34.62 -10.50
CA ALA A 234 43.58 -35.60 -9.69
C ALA A 234 44.79 -36.11 -10.49
N THR A 235 45.99 -35.86 -9.96
CA THR A 235 47.21 -36.53 -10.40
C THR A 235 47.09 -38.00 -10.00
N PRO A 236 47.27 -38.98 -10.90
CA PRO A 236 47.31 -40.36 -10.48
C PRO A 236 48.61 -40.60 -9.70
N ASP A 237 48.46 -41.10 -8.47
CA ASP A 237 49.54 -41.49 -7.58
C ASP A 237 50.51 -42.45 -8.28
N ALA A 238 51.80 -42.11 -8.26
CA ALA A 238 52.89 -43.04 -8.51
C ALA A 238 53.00 -43.97 -7.29
N ALA A 239 52.29 -45.10 -7.35
CA ALA A 239 52.51 -46.21 -6.42
C ALA A 239 53.86 -46.88 -6.72
N THR A 240 54.89 -46.44 -6.02
CA THR A 240 56.20 -47.10 -5.98
C THR A 240 56.04 -48.46 -5.27
N LEU A 241 55.96 -49.54 -6.04
CA LEU A 241 56.10 -50.92 -5.57
C LEU A 241 57.57 -51.19 -5.22
N THR A 242 57.93 -51.06 -3.94
CA THR A 242 59.17 -51.64 -3.40
C THR A 242 58.92 -53.08 -2.97
N LEU A 243 59.41 -54.03 -3.76
CA LEU A 243 59.59 -55.44 -3.38
C LEU A 243 60.93 -55.62 -2.64
N PRO A 244 61.02 -56.44 -1.59
CA PRO A 244 62.28 -56.75 -0.92
C PRO A 244 63.03 -57.89 -1.63
N HIS A 245 64.32 -57.71 -1.91
CA HIS A 245 65.24 -58.76 -2.34
C HIS A 245 65.77 -59.56 -1.13
N PRO A 246 66.02 -60.89 -1.27
CA PRO A 246 66.58 -61.71 -0.22
C PRO A 246 68.12 -61.63 -0.18
N CYS A 247 68.69 -61.60 1.03
CA CYS A 247 70.13 -61.78 1.27
C CYS A 247 70.52 -63.25 1.20
N CYS A 248 71.54 -63.57 0.40
CA CYS A 248 72.39 -64.75 0.55
C CYS A 248 73.78 -64.31 1.03
N ARG A 249 74.16 -64.66 2.26
CA ARG A 249 75.43 -65.33 2.61
C ARG A 249 75.40 -65.77 4.07
#